data_AF-A0A7G6VW86-F1
#
_entry.id   AF-A0A7G6VW86-F1
#
_cell.length_a   1.000
_cell.length_b   1.000
_cell.length_c   1.000
_cell.angle_alpha   90.00
_cell.angle_beta   90.00
_cell.angle_gamma   90.00
#
_symmetry.space_group_name_H-M   'P 1'
#
loop_
_entity.id
_entity.type
_entity.pdbx_description
1 polymer ?
#
loop_
_entity_poly.entity_id
_entity_poly.type
_entity_poly.pdbx_seq_one_letter_code
_entity_poly.pdbx_strand_id
1 'polypeptide(L)'
;MIDQTTGVLDRLRVLDAAIAQHSNRHDRAIILIKGCLAEGINRGPEIIQTLTDLGFDRRHAGKMLSDECGPNPERHHWEKLTDGSYRSHGGG
;
A
#
# COMPACT_ATOMS: atom_id res chain seq x y z
N MET A 1 16.75 -19.65 2.06
CA MET A 1 15.45 -18.97 2.21
C MET A 1 15.41 -17.88 1.16
N ILE A 2 14.60 -18.04 0.13
CA ILE A 2 14.44 -17.01 -0.89
C ILE A 2 13.63 -15.91 -0.23
N ASP A 3 14.26 -14.77 -0.02
CA ASP A 3 13.71 -13.59 0.61
C ASP A 3 12.52 -13.07 -0.24
N GLN A 4 11.31 -13.54 0.08
CA GLN A 4 10.07 -13.16 -0.62
C GLN A 4 9.86 -11.63 -0.55
N THR A 5 10.38 -11.00 0.50
CA THR A 5 10.27 -9.56 0.76
C THR A 5 11.06 -8.72 -0.26
N THR A 6 12.25 -9.18 -0.67
CA THR A 6 13.09 -8.48 -1.66
C THR A 6 12.44 -8.50 -3.04
N GLY A 7 11.79 -9.60 -3.42
CA GLY A 7 11.08 -9.70 -4.69
C GLY A 7 9.86 -8.78 -4.77
N VAL A 8 9.09 -8.67 -3.68
CA VAL A 8 7.93 -7.76 -3.60
C VAL A 8 8.38 -6.30 -3.68
N LEU A 9 9.44 -5.94 -2.94
CA LEU A 9 9.95 -4.57 -2.95
C LEU A 9 10.45 -4.15 -4.35
N ASP A 10 11.13 -5.05 -5.06
CA ASP A 10 11.59 -4.79 -6.44
C ASP A 10 10.42 -4.54 -7.40
N ARG A 11 9.38 -5.38 -7.35
CA ARG A 11 8.15 -5.18 -8.13
C ARG A 11 7.47 -3.85 -7.82
N LEU A 12 7.38 -3.49 -6.55
CA LEU A 12 6.79 -2.22 -6.13
C LEU A 12 7.64 -1.02 -6.57
N ARG A 13 8.97 -1.14 -6.61
CA ARG A 13 9.85 -0.11 -7.17
C ARG A 13 9.63 0.08 -8.67
N VAL A 14 9.53 -1.02 -9.42
CA VAL A 14 9.22 -0.96 -10.86
C VAL A 14 7.86 -0.32 -11.09
N LEU A 15 6.85 -0.69 -10.28
CA LEU A 15 5.52 -0.10 -10.33
C LEU A 15 5.57 1.41 -10.03
N ASP A 16 6.25 1.82 -8.95
CA ASP A 16 6.43 3.22 -8.57
C ASP A 16 7.07 4.04 -9.71
N ALA A 17 8.14 3.52 -10.32
CA ALA A 17 8.82 4.20 -11.42
C ALA A 17 7.92 4.37 -12.65
N ALA A 18 7.06 3.39 -12.93
CA ALA A 18 6.11 3.45 -14.05
C ALA A 18 5.02 4.51 -13.81
N ILE A 19 4.48 4.59 -12.59
CA ILE A 19 3.40 5.54 -12.25
C ILE A 19 3.92 6.93 -11.87
N ALA A 20 5.19 7.06 -11.48
CA ALA A 20 5.77 8.31 -10.97
C ALA A 20 5.65 9.49 -11.96
N GLN A 21 5.59 9.21 -13.26
CA GLN A 21 5.49 10.22 -14.31
C GLN A 21 4.05 10.71 -14.56
N HIS A 22 3.04 9.93 -14.15
CA HIS A 22 1.63 10.20 -14.43
C HIS A 22 0.78 10.45 -13.17
N SER A 23 1.28 10.06 -11.99
CA SER A 23 0.53 10.11 -10.74
C SER A 23 1.20 11.02 -9.71
N ASN A 24 0.37 11.80 -9.01
CA ASN A 24 0.81 12.59 -7.87
C ASN A 24 1.21 11.70 -6.68
N ARG A 25 1.99 12.23 -5.74
CA ARG A 25 2.46 11.47 -4.57
C ARG A 25 1.34 10.81 -3.76
N HIS A 26 0.15 11.41 -3.75
CA HIS A 26 -1.04 10.81 -3.13
C HIS A 26 -1.47 9.54 -3.86
N ASP A 27 -1.78 9.67 -5.14
CA ASP A 27 -2.22 8.58 -6.00
C ASP A 27 -1.20 7.43 -6.05
N ARG A 28 0.09 7.77 -6.12
CA ARG A 28 1.19 6.79 -6.00
C ARG A 28 1.13 6.01 -4.69
N ALA A 29 0.93 6.67 -3.56
CA ALA A 29 0.83 6.00 -2.27
C ALA A 29 -0.35 5.02 -2.23
N ILE A 30 -1.51 5.40 -2.78
CA ILE A 30 -2.69 4.52 -2.89
C ILE A 30 -2.36 3.29 -3.73
N ILE A 31 -1.77 3.48 -4.91
CA ILE A 31 -1.42 2.38 -5.82
C ILE A 31 -0.41 1.43 -5.17
N LEU A 32 0.59 1.96 -4.47
CA LEU A 32 1.60 1.15 -3.78
C LEU A 32 1.01 0.39 -2.59
N ILE A 33 0.11 1.00 -1.81
CA ILE A 33 -0.60 0.31 -0.72
C ILE A 33 -1.46 -0.83 -1.30
N LYS A 34 -2.17 -0.60 -2.41
CA LYS A 34 -2.92 -1.66 -3.11
C LYS A 34 -2.00 -2.78 -3.58
N GLY A 35 -0.82 -2.45 -4.12
CA GLY A 35 0.20 -3.43 -4.49
C GLY A 35 0.69 -4.24 -3.29
N CYS A 36 0.96 -3.60 -2.14
CA CYS A 36 1.31 -4.28 -0.90
C CYS A 36 0.23 -5.28 -0.48
N LEU A 37 -1.03 -4.85 -0.49
CA LEU A 37 -2.18 -5.70 -0.15
C LEU A 37 -2.36 -6.88 -1.12
N ALA A 38 -2.14 -6.65 -2.41
CA ALA A 38 -2.20 -7.71 -3.44
C ALA A 38 -1.09 -8.75 -3.26
N GLU A 39 0.10 -8.35 -2.84
CA GLU A 39 1.23 -9.24 -2.54
C GLU A 39 1.10 -9.90 -1.15
N GLY A 40 0.04 -9.60 -0.38
CA GLY A 40 -0.25 -10.19 0.93
C GLY A 40 0.28 -9.41 2.14
N ILE A 41 0.93 -8.26 1.93
CA ILE A 41 1.37 -7.35 2.99
C ILE A 41 0.15 -6.56 3.49
N ASN A 42 -0.52 -7.11 4.49
CA ASN A 42 -1.76 -6.56 5.04
C ASN A 42 -1.62 -5.95 6.44
N ARG A 43 -0.42 -5.90 7.01
CA ARG A 43 -0.18 -5.29 8.31
C ARG A 43 0.21 -3.83 8.14
N GLY A 44 -0.49 -2.93 8.82
CA GLY A 44 -0.19 -1.49 8.79
C GLY A 44 1.30 -1.14 8.96
N PRO A 45 2.02 -1.65 9.98
CA PRO A 45 3.45 -1.37 10.13
C PRO A 45 4.30 -1.90 8.97
N GLU A 46 3.96 -3.06 8.38
CA GLU A 46 4.69 -3.62 7.23
C GLU A 46 4.43 -2.82 5.95
N ILE A 47 3.19 -2.40 5.71
CA ILE A 47 2.83 -1.50 4.61
C ILE A 47 3.61 -0.19 4.73
N ILE A 48 3.58 0.43 5.92
CA ILE A 48 4.29 1.69 6.17
C ILE A 48 5.80 1.53 5.99
N GLN A 49 6.39 0.43 6.47
CA GLN A 49 7.81 0.13 6.28
C GLN A 49 8.14 -0.04 4.80
N THR A 50 7.32 -0.79 4.05
CA THR A 50 7.51 -1.01 2.60
C THR A 50 7.46 0.31 1.84
N LEU A 51 6.49 1.17 2.11
CA LEU A 51 6.42 2.51 1.52
C LEU A 51 7.63 3.38 1.89
N THR A 52 8.15 3.23 3.11
CA THR A 52 9.36 3.94 3.56
C THR A 52 10.60 3.51 2.79
N ASP A 53 10.76 2.22 2.53
CA ASP A 53 11.84 1.65 1.70
C ASP A 53 11.74 2.07 0.22
N LEU A 54 10.56 2.51 -0.21
CA LEU A 54 10.32 3.13 -1.52
C LEU A 54 10.54 4.65 -1.54
N GLY A 55 10.84 5.28 -0.39
CA GLY A 55 11.10 6.72 -0.29
C GLY A 55 9.88 7.57 0.09
N PHE A 56 8.80 6.97 0.59
CA PHE A 56 7.67 7.71 1.16
C PHE A 56 7.88 7.99 2.65
N ASP A 57 7.42 9.14 3.11
CA ASP A 57 7.46 9.48 4.53
C ASP A 57 6.51 8.59 5.35
N ARG A 58 7.00 7.98 6.44
CA ARG A 58 6.16 7.15 7.34
C ARG A 58 4.87 7.84 7.78
N ARG A 59 4.96 9.13 8.13
CA ARG A 59 3.80 9.92 8.57
C ARG A 59 2.79 10.11 7.44
N HIS A 60 3.27 10.27 6.21
CA HIS A 60 2.43 10.41 5.03
C HIS A 60 1.75 9.07 4.73
N ALA A 61 2.51 7.98 4.65
CA ALA A 61 1.99 6.63 4.43
C ALA A 61 0.94 6.23 5.48
N GLY A 62 1.23 6.46 6.77
CA GLY A 62 0.29 6.16 7.85
C GLY A 62 -0.98 7.02 7.80
N LYS A 63 -0.86 8.29 7.37
CA LYS A 63 -2.02 9.14 7.12
C LYS A 63 -2.88 8.58 6.00
N MET A 64 -2.30 8.27 4.83
CA MET A 64 -3.04 7.69 3.70
C MET A 64 -3.73 6.39 4.08
N LEU A 65 -3.00 5.50 4.76
CA LEU A 65 -3.53 4.23 5.22
C LEU A 65 -4.76 4.42 6.12
N SER A 66 -4.82 5.50 6.89
CA SER A 66 -5.94 5.80 7.78
C SER A 66 -7.06 6.58 7.09
N ASP A 67 -6.72 7.54 6.22
CA ASP A 67 -7.66 8.41 5.51
C ASP A 67 -8.50 7.63 4.48
N GLU A 68 -7.84 6.73 3.74
CA GLU A 68 -8.45 5.88 2.71
C GLU A 68 -8.95 4.55 3.28
N CYS A 69 -8.97 4.40 4.61
CA CYS A 69 -9.48 3.22 5.30
C CYS A 69 -10.91 3.45 5.79
N GLY A 70 -11.82 2.58 5.36
CA GLY A 70 -13.17 2.59 5.91
C GLY A 70 -14.05 1.45 5.40
N PRO A 71 -15.24 1.29 6.01
CA PRO A 71 -16.16 0.21 5.69
C PRO A 71 -16.89 0.41 4.36
N ASN A 72 -16.84 1.64 3.78
CA ASN A 72 -17.53 1.94 2.53
C ASN A 72 -16.62 1.68 1.32
N PRO A 73 -16.86 0.63 0.50
CA PRO A 73 -16.01 0.31 -0.66
C PRO A 73 -16.12 1.32 -1.81
N GLU A 74 -17.18 2.13 -1.88
CA GLU A 74 -17.33 3.17 -2.91
C GLU A 74 -16.47 4.41 -2.63
N ARG A 75 -16.04 4.59 -1.38
CA ARG A 75 -15.27 5.75 -0.93
C ARG A 75 -13.87 5.41 -0.45
N HIS A 76 -13.66 4.19 0.01
CA HIS A 76 -12.39 3.76 0.61
C HIS A 76 -11.78 2.63 -0.19
N HIS A 77 -10.47 2.61 -0.24
CA HIS A 77 -9.73 1.60 -1.00
C HIS A 77 -9.52 0.30 -0.23
N TRP A 78 -9.54 0.36 1.11
CA TRP A 78 -9.39 -0.80 1.98
C TRP A 78 -10.20 -0.61 3.25
N GLU A 79 -10.47 -1.72 3.93
CA GLU A 79 -11.01 -1.75 5.28
C GLU A 79 -9.97 -2.33 6.25
N LYS A 80 -10.07 -1.90 7.51
CA LYS A 80 -9.33 -2.50 8.61
C LYS A 80 -10.19 -3.58 9.25
N LEU A 81 -9.69 -4.81 9.24
CA LEU A 81 -10.30 -5.96 9.89
C LEU A 81 -10.11 -5.89 11.41
N THR A 82 -10.92 -6.65 12.14
CA THR A 82 -10.86 -6.75 13.61
C THR A 82 -9.53 -7.27 14.14
N ASP A 83 -8.82 -8.11 13.37
CA ASP A 83 -7.47 -8.58 13.68
C ASP A 83 -6.38 -7.51 13.49
N GLY A 84 -6.74 -6.32 12.99
CA GLY A 84 -5.82 -5.22 12.72
C GLY A 84 -5.07 -5.34 11.38
N SER A 85 -5.38 -6.36 10.58
CA SER A 85 -4.99 -6.44 9.17
C SER A 85 -5.89 -5.56 8.29
N TYR A 86 -5.35 -5.14 7.15
CA TYR A 86 -6.03 -4.36 6.14
C TYR A 86 -6.41 -5.25 4.96
N ARG A 87 -7.60 -5.05 4.41
CA ARG A 87 -8.05 -5.78 3.22
C ARG A 87 -8.45 -4.77 2.16
N SER A 88 -7.89 -4.89 0.96
CA SER A 88 -8.35 -4.10 -0.18
C SER A 88 -9.78 -4.49 -0.53
N HIS A 89 -10.61 -3.48 -0.79
CA HIS A 89 -11.90 -3.67 -1.43
C HIS A 89 -11.61 -4.05 -2.88
N GLY A 90 -11.48 -5.35 -3.14
CA GLY A 90 -11.17 -5.86 -4.48
C GLY A 90 -12.31 -5.52 -5.44
N GLY A 91 -12.03 -4.64 -6.40
CA GLY A 91 -12.75 -4.64 -7.67
C GLY A 91 -12.25 -5.83 -8.49
N GLY A 92 -13.14 -6.76 -8.80
CA GLY A 92 -12.91 -7.81 -9.78
C GLY A 92 -12.83 -7.26 -11.20
#